data_AF-A0A8T5EFA7-F1
#
_entry.id   AF-A0A8T5EFA7-F1
#
_cell.length_a   1.000
_cell.length_b   1.000
_cell.length_c   1.000
_cell.angle_alpha   90.00
_cell.angle_beta   90.00
_cell.angle_gamma   90.00
#
_symmetry.space_group_name_H-M   'P 1'
#
loop_
_entity.id
_entity.type
_entity.pdbx_description
1 polymer ?
#
loop_
_entity_poly.entity_id
_entity_poly.type
_entity_poly.pdbx_seq_one_letter_code
_entity_poly.pdbx_strand_id
1 'polypeptide(L)'
;MVKDEPGYHRYETPRRSGINGLRTLPQRPFAATVVQKKHVGLYMMALYEDPSIMNNMPQILHERWKGKASLKFTDEDDPALEYVQLLFEAAIESCRRRGILSTPSP
;
A
#
# COMPACT_ATOMS: atom_id res chain seq x y z
N MET A 1 11.73 13.07 -7.16
CA MET A 1 10.78 12.32 -8.02
C MET A 1 11.53 11.11 -8.54
N VAL A 2 11.26 9.93 -7.98
CA VAL A 2 11.77 8.68 -8.58
C VAL A 2 11.01 8.51 -9.88
N LYS A 3 11.74 8.35 -10.99
CA LYS A 3 11.17 8.23 -12.33
C LYS A 3 10.28 6.98 -12.36
N ASP A 4 9.03 7.13 -12.79
CA ASP A 4 8.20 5.98 -13.15
C ASP A 4 8.89 5.29 -14.33
N GLU A 5 9.56 4.18 -14.07
CA GLU A 5 10.04 3.30 -15.15
C GLU A 5 8.81 2.68 -15.83
N PRO A 6 8.84 2.39 -17.14
CA PRO A 6 7.70 1.77 -17.82
C PRO A 6 7.23 0.51 -17.07
N GLY A 7 6.00 0.53 -16.57
CA GLY A 7 5.42 -0.56 -15.78
C GLY A 7 5.71 -0.51 -14.27
N TYR A 8 6.31 0.55 -13.74
CA TYR A 8 6.46 0.80 -12.30
C TYR A 8 5.72 2.08 -11.91
N HIS A 9 4.67 1.96 -11.10
CA HIS A 9 3.95 3.12 -10.55
C HIS A 9 3.98 3.08 -9.04
N ARG A 10 4.36 4.19 -8.40
CA ARG A 10 4.52 4.26 -6.94
C ARG A 10 3.70 5.38 -6.33
N TYR A 11 2.98 5.03 -5.27
CA TYR A 11 2.31 5.95 -4.37
C TYR A 11 3.18 6.18 -3.14
N GLU A 12 3.29 7.44 -2.72
CA GLU A 12 4.10 7.83 -1.56
C GLU A 12 3.25 8.55 -0.53
N THR A 13 3.59 8.39 0.75
CA THR A 13 2.96 9.16 1.82
C THR A 13 3.43 10.62 1.76
N PRO A 14 2.60 11.60 2.11
CA PRO A 14 3.02 12.99 2.17
C PRO A 14 4.23 13.18 3.08
N ARG A 15 5.17 14.04 2.67
CA ARG A 15 6.21 14.53 3.60
C ARG A 15 5.54 15.47 4.60
N ARG A 16 5.78 15.25 5.89
CA ARG A 16 5.31 16.17 6.94
C ARG A 16 6.49 16.95 7.49
N SER A 17 6.49 18.27 7.29
CA SER A 17 7.43 19.18 7.93
C SER A 17 7.25 19.09 9.45
N GLY A 18 8.37 19.09 10.19
CA GLY A 18 8.32 19.22 11.64
C GLY A 18 7.66 20.54 12.04
N ILE A 19 6.74 20.51 13.01
CA ILE A 19 6.10 21.70 13.60
C ILE A 19 6.21 21.56 15.12
N ASN A 20 6.53 22.63 15.83
CA ASN A 20 6.58 22.69 17.30
C ASN A 20 7.45 21.58 17.96
N GLY A 21 8.68 21.39 17.49
CA GLY A 21 9.61 20.41 18.07
C GLY A 21 9.39 18.94 17.66
N LEU A 22 8.35 18.66 16.85
CA LEU A 22 8.14 17.33 16.26
C LEU A 22 9.10 17.10 15.08
N ARG A 23 9.60 15.86 14.96
CA ARG A 23 10.49 15.47 13.86
C ARG A 23 9.76 15.50 12.52
N THR A 24 10.47 15.97 11.49
CA THR A 24 10.07 15.80 10.10
C THR A 24 9.86 14.32 9.80
N LEU A 25 8.69 13.96 9.27
CA LEU A 25 8.46 12.61 8.76
C LEU A 25 8.92 12.55 7.30
N PRO A 26 9.87 11.66 6.96
CA PRO A 26 10.31 11.49 5.58
C PRO A 26 9.15 10.97 4.74
N GLN A 27 9.20 11.27 3.45
CA GLN A 27 8.34 10.61 2.46
C GLN A 27 8.67 9.12 2.43
N ARG A 28 7.66 8.26 2.48
CA ARG A 28 7.82 6.80 2.49
C ARG A 28 6.98 6.19 1.37
N PRO A 29 7.40 5.05 0.80
CA PRO A 29 6.51 4.30 -0.09
C PRO A 29 5.22 3.95 0.64
N PHE A 30 4.08 4.15 0.00
CA PHE A 30 2.78 3.70 0.48
C PHE A 30 2.42 2.38 -0.22
N ALA A 31 2.35 2.42 -1.54
CA ALA A 31 2.11 1.27 -2.39
C ALA A 31 2.86 1.42 -3.73
N ALA A 32 3.06 0.32 -4.45
CA ALA A 32 3.56 0.35 -5.81
C ALA A 32 2.93 -0.77 -6.65
N THR A 33 2.64 -0.49 -7.91
CA THR A 33 2.34 -1.50 -8.91
C THR A 33 3.54 -1.72 -9.81
N VAL A 34 3.85 -2.99 -10.08
CA VAL A 34 5.01 -3.38 -10.90
C VAL A 34 4.59 -4.42 -11.91
N VAL A 35 4.67 -4.08 -13.20
CA VAL A 35 4.47 -5.00 -14.31
C VAL A 35 5.71 -5.87 -14.42
N GLN A 36 5.53 -7.17 -14.21
CA GLN A 36 6.58 -8.17 -14.36
C GLN A 36 6.22 -9.10 -15.51
N LYS A 37 7.22 -9.84 -16.02
CA LYS A 37 7.06 -10.75 -17.18
C LYS A 37 5.86 -11.71 -17.10
N LYS A 38 5.45 -12.11 -15.88
CA LYS A 38 4.40 -13.14 -15.66
C LYS A 38 3.19 -12.65 -14.87
N HIS A 39 3.23 -11.44 -14.30
CA HIS A 39 2.18 -10.93 -13.41
C HIS A 39 2.35 -9.42 -13.18
N VAL A 40 1.30 -8.78 -12.70
CA VAL A 40 1.36 -7.46 -12.06
C VAL A 40 1.46 -7.66 -10.55
N GLY A 41 2.47 -7.06 -9.92
CA GLY A 41 2.67 -7.07 -8.49
C GLY A 41 2.12 -5.80 -7.85
N LEU A 42 1.25 -5.92 -6.85
CA LEU A 42 0.87 -4.83 -5.95
C LEU A 42 1.65 -4.97 -4.64
N TYR A 43 2.54 -4.02 -4.40
CA TYR A 43 3.36 -3.93 -3.18
C TYR A 43 2.75 -2.89 -2.25
N MET A 44 2.58 -3.22 -0.96
CA MET A 44 2.03 -2.27 0.01
C MET A 44 2.83 -2.31 1.31
N MET A 45 3.36 -1.15 1.73
CA MET A 45 4.14 -1.08 2.97
C MET A 45 3.33 -1.44 4.21
N ALA A 46 2.04 -1.13 4.20
CA ALA A 46 1.15 -1.42 5.33
C ALA A 46 1.03 -2.93 5.62
N LEU A 47 1.12 -3.79 4.60
CA LEU A 47 1.13 -5.26 4.77
C LEU A 47 2.35 -5.77 5.55
N TYR A 48 3.47 -5.04 5.48
CA TYR A 48 4.68 -5.36 6.23
C TYR A 48 4.66 -4.75 7.64
N GLU A 49 4.13 -3.54 7.77
CA GLU A 49 4.22 -2.75 9.00
C GLU A 49 3.06 -2.96 9.98
N ASP A 50 1.94 -3.49 9.51
CA ASP A 50 0.75 -3.72 10.32
C ASP A 50 0.18 -5.13 10.07
N PRO A 51 0.56 -6.12 10.89
CA PRO A 51 0.08 -7.49 10.76
C PRO A 51 -1.45 -7.61 10.85
N SER A 52 -2.15 -6.65 11.45
CA SER A 52 -3.61 -6.69 11.53
C SER A 52 -4.29 -6.56 10.17
N ILE A 53 -3.66 -5.87 9.20
CA ILE A 53 -4.20 -5.77 7.84
C ILE A 53 -4.13 -7.13 7.16
N MET A 54 -2.99 -7.82 7.30
CA MET A 54 -2.82 -9.17 6.78
C MET A 54 -3.82 -10.13 7.44
N ASN A 55 -3.97 -10.10 8.76
CA ASN A 55 -4.85 -11.04 9.47
C ASN A 55 -6.34 -10.88 9.17
N ASN A 56 -6.77 -9.70 8.71
CA ASN A 56 -8.17 -9.40 8.40
C ASN A 56 -8.42 -9.28 6.89
N MET A 57 -7.44 -9.62 6.05
CA MET A 57 -7.56 -9.51 4.61
C MET A 57 -8.57 -10.57 4.10
N PRO A 58 -9.46 -10.23 3.15
CA PRO A 58 -10.33 -11.22 2.51
C PRO A 58 -9.55 -12.42 1.98
N GLN A 59 -10.09 -13.63 2.14
CA GLN A 59 -9.44 -14.88 1.73
C GLN A 59 -9.03 -14.86 0.24
N ILE A 60 -9.87 -14.27 -0.61
CA ILE A 60 -9.61 -14.13 -2.05
C ILE A 60 -8.33 -13.33 -2.33
N LEU A 61 -8.01 -12.32 -1.52
CA LEU A 61 -6.75 -11.56 -1.61
C LEU A 61 -5.58 -12.34 -0.97
N HIS A 62 -5.82 -13.12 0.08
CA HIS A 62 -4.80 -14.00 0.68
C HIS A 62 -4.23 -15.01 -0.32
N GLU A 63 -5.06 -15.54 -1.23
CA GLU A 63 -4.59 -16.47 -2.25
C GLU A 63 -3.58 -15.83 -3.23
N ARG A 64 -3.70 -14.51 -3.45
CA ARG A 64 -2.83 -13.72 -4.33
C ARG A 64 -1.62 -13.17 -3.59
N TRP A 65 -1.64 -13.18 -2.25
CA TRP A 65 -0.51 -12.77 -1.44
C TRP A 65 0.67 -13.73 -1.60
N LYS A 66 1.84 -13.16 -1.90
CA LYS A 66 3.11 -13.86 -2.04
C LYS A 66 4.23 -13.04 -1.41
N GLY A 67 5.08 -13.67 -0.61
CA GLY A 67 6.22 -13.01 0.02
C GLY A 67 5.81 -12.02 1.12
N LYS A 68 6.64 -11.00 1.38
CA LYS A 68 6.51 -10.17 2.58
C LYS A 68 5.46 -9.05 2.51
N ALA A 69 5.06 -8.61 1.32
CA ALA A 69 4.20 -7.43 1.17
C ALA A 69 3.58 -7.28 -0.23
N SER A 70 3.48 -8.36 -1.00
CA SER A 70 3.04 -8.28 -2.40
C SER A 70 1.88 -9.20 -2.72
N LEU A 71 0.89 -8.68 -3.45
CA LEU A 71 -0.10 -9.47 -4.15
C LEU A 71 0.31 -9.61 -5.60
N LYS A 72 0.03 -10.76 -6.21
CA LYS A 72 0.33 -11.05 -7.61
C LYS A 72 -0.95 -11.33 -8.37
N PHE A 73 -1.16 -10.61 -9.46
CA PHE A 73 -2.29 -10.76 -10.36
C PHE A 73 -1.77 -11.16 -11.74
N THR A 74 -2.29 -12.25 -12.29
CA THR A 74 -1.91 -12.77 -13.62
C THR A 74 -3.00 -12.56 -14.66
N ASP A 75 -4.19 -12.22 -14.21
CA ASP A 75 -5.41 -12.06 -14.99
C ASP A 75 -5.98 -10.67 -14.70
N GLU A 76 -6.39 -9.95 -15.75
CA GLU A 76 -7.00 -8.63 -15.64
C GLU A 76 -8.44 -8.70 -15.13
N ASP A 77 -9.08 -9.87 -15.28
CA ASP A 77 -10.43 -10.16 -14.80
C ASP A 77 -10.42 -10.92 -13.46
N ASP A 78 -9.29 -10.94 -12.72
CA ASP A 78 -9.21 -11.62 -11.43
C ASP A 78 -10.22 -10.99 -10.45
N PRO A 79 -11.22 -11.75 -9.95
CA PRO A 79 -12.24 -11.22 -9.04
C PRO A 79 -11.65 -10.65 -7.74
N ALA A 80 -10.42 -11.02 -7.39
CA ALA A 80 -9.69 -10.42 -6.28
C ALA A 80 -9.48 -8.89 -6.45
N LEU A 81 -9.49 -8.36 -7.68
CA LEU A 81 -9.28 -6.94 -7.97
C LEU A 81 -10.37 -6.06 -7.36
N GLU A 82 -11.61 -6.55 -7.23
CA GLU A 82 -12.72 -5.83 -6.58
C GLU A 82 -12.45 -5.53 -5.10
N TYR A 83 -11.62 -6.36 -4.45
CA TYR A 83 -11.28 -6.24 -3.03
C TYR A 83 -10.04 -5.38 -2.78
N VAL A 84 -9.29 -5.00 -3.82
CA VAL A 84 -8.08 -4.19 -3.67
C VAL A 84 -8.39 -2.83 -3.02
N GLN A 85 -9.55 -2.23 -3.31
CA GLN A 85 -9.96 -0.98 -2.66
C GLN A 85 -10.03 -1.11 -1.13
N LEU A 86 -10.62 -2.21 -0.61
CA LEU A 86 -10.70 -2.44 0.84
C LEU A 86 -9.31 -2.54 1.48
N LEU A 87 -8.35 -3.11 0.75
CA LEU A 87 -6.98 -3.19 1.21
C LEU A 87 -6.31 -1.80 1.27
N PHE A 88 -6.59 -0.93 0.30
CA PHE A 88 -6.15 0.47 0.35
C PHE A 88 -6.77 1.23 1.52
N GLU A 89 -8.07 1.05 1.78
CA GLU A 89 -8.76 1.68 2.91
C GLU A 89 -8.15 1.25 4.25
N ALA A 90 -7.89 -0.04 4.45
CA ALA A 90 -7.22 -0.56 5.64
C ALA A 90 -5.79 0.00 5.80
N ALA A 91 -5.04 0.11 4.69
CA ALA A 91 -3.70 0.70 4.70
C ALA A 91 -3.71 2.20 5.05
N ILE A 92 -4.68 2.96 4.52
CA ILE A 92 -4.88 4.37 4.86
C ILE A 92 -5.19 4.52 6.35
N GLU A 93 -6.08 3.68 6.88
CA GLU A 93 -6.46 3.74 8.29
C GLU A 93 -5.30 3.37 9.22
N SER A 94 -4.50 2.36 8.86
CA SER A 94 -3.25 2.06 9.58
C SER A 94 -2.28 3.24 9.57
N CYS A 95 -2.14 3.92 8.43
CA CYS A 95 -1.30 5.12 8.35
C CYS A 95 -1.83 6.26 9.23
N ARG A 96 -3.15 6.45 9.34
CA ARG A 96 -3.76 7.43 10.25
C ARG A 96 -3.50 7.10 11.72
N ARG A 97 -3.76 5.84 12.14
CA ARG A 97 -3.49 5.38 13.51
C ARG A 97 -2.02 5.58 13.91
N ARG A 98 -1.10 5.47 12.95
CA ARG A 98 0.35 5.66 13.15
C ARG A 98 0.81 7.11 12.99
N GLY A 99 -0.10 8.06 12.75
CA GLY A 99 0.19 9.47 12.58
C GLY A 99 0.95 9.84 11.31
N ILE A 100 0.97 8.94 10.31
CA ILE A 100 1.62 9.13 9.01
C ILE A 100 0.73 9.96 8.10
N LEU A 101 -0.57 9.65 8.05
CA LEU A 101 -1.59 10.44 7.35
C LEU A 101 -2.40 11.24 8.37
N SER A 102 -2.77 12.46 8.01
CA SER A 102 -3.75 13.24 8.77
C SER A 102 -5.12 12.59 8.69
N THR A 103 -5.86 12.63 9.80
CA THR A 103 -7.30 12.40 9.76
C THR A 103 -7.94 13.55 8.95
N PRO A 104 -8.87 13.24 8.02
CA PRO A 104 -9.63 14.29 7.38
C PRO A 104 -10.35 15.10 8.47
N SER A 105 -10.29 16.43 8.36
CA SER A 105 -11.12 17.30 9.18
C SER A 105 -12.59 17.00 8.88
N PRO A 106 -13.48 16.98 9.91
CA PRO A 106 -14.91 16.78 9.72
C PRO A 106 -15.52 17.86 8.84
#